data_AF-A0A5J4QPV5-F1
#
_entry.id   AF-A0A5J4QPV5-F1
#
_cell.length_a   1.000
_cell.length_b   1.000
_cell.length_c   1.000
_cell.angle_alpha   90.00
_cell.angle_beta   90.00
_cell.angle_gamma   90.00
#
_symmetry.space_group_name_H-M   'P 1'
#
loop_
_entity.id
_entity.type
_entity.pdbx_description
1 polymer ?
#
loop_
_entity_poly.entity_id
_entity_poly.type
_entity_poly.pdbx_seq_one_letter_code
_entity_poly.pdbx_strand_id
1 'polypeptide(L)'
;MDYLSYLTLKQKHNSEYPNIKKQDYIILNSVANVSKGIDIISDYKEKYCYLDNDKAGASAYEEICNKCGLNVSDRSVHYREYKDLNDYLVGKKQVQEKQQNWRMKR
;
A
#
# COMPACT_ATOMS: atom_id res chain seq x y z
N MET A 1 1.36 8.51 -10.72
CA MET A 1 2.44 8.95 -9.81
C MET A 1 2.61 7.84 -8.80
N ASP A 2 3.84 7.39 -8.54
CA ASP A 2 4.12 6.39 -7.51
C ASP A 2 4.37 7.04 -6.14
N TYR A 3 4.25 6.26 -5.08
CA TYR A 3 4.40 6.70 -3.70
C TYR A 3 5.77 7.34 -3.41
N LEU A 4 6.87 6.81 -3.97
CA LEU A 4 8.20 7.38 -3.74
C LEU A 4 8.38 8.72 -4.45
N SER A 5 7.88 8.85 -5.67
CA SER A 5 7.81 10.14 -6.37
C SER A 5 6.99 11.15 -5.57
N TYR A 6 5.87 10.73 -4.99
CA TYR A 6 5.05 11.58 -4.12
C TYR A 6 5.82 12.04 -2.87
N LEU A 7 6.51 11.13 -2.17
CA LEU A 7 7.33 11.49 -1.00
C LEU A 7 8.46 12.45 -1.38
N THR A 8 9.12 12.21 -2.52
CA THR A 8 10.20 13.06 -3.04
C THR A 8 9.69 14.47 -3.35
N LEU A 9 8.52 14.58 -4.00
CA LEU A 9 7.90 15.87 -4.29
C LEU A 9 7.48 16.60 -3.01
N LYS A 10 6.89 15.89 -2.04
CA LYS A 10 6.55 16.46 -0.74
C LYS A 10 7.79 17.02 -0.03
N GLN A 11 8.90 16.30 -0.05
CA GLN A 11 10.15 16.77 0.55
C GLN A 11 10.69 18.02 -0.15
N LYS A 12 10.64 18.07 -1.48
CA LYS A 12 11.13 19.21 -2.27
C LYS A 12 10.28 20.48 -2.09
N HIS A 13 8.96 20.32 -1.93
CA HIS A 13 8.02 21.44 -1.86
C HIS A 13 7.65 21.89 -0.44
N ASN A 14 7.84 21.06 0.59
CA ASN A 14 7.62 21.41 2.00
C ASN A 14 8.90 21.31 2.82
N SER A 15 9.71 22.38 2.85
CA SER A 15 10.90 22.47 3.70
C SER A 15 10.58 22.48 5.21
N GLU A 16 9.33 22.78 5.58
CA GLU A 16 8.90 23.03 6.97
C GLU A 16 8.34 21.76 7.67
N TYR A 17 8.06 20.69 6.91
CA TYR A 17 7.56 19.41 7.46
C TYR A 17 8.56 18.26 7.20
N PRO A 18 9.71 18.23 7.91
CA PRO A 18 10.73 17.20 7.77
C PRO A 18 10.34 15.83 8.36
N ASN A 19 9.08 15.63 8.77
CA ASN A 19 8.60 14.42 9.47
C ASN A 19 8.72 13.12 8.67
N ILE A 20 9.07 13.18 7.38
CA ILE A 20 9.49 11.99 6.61
C ILE A 20 10.73 11.33 7.25
N LYS A 21 11.61 12.07 7.94
CA LYS A 21 12.79 11.52 8.62
C LYS A 21 12.49 10.69 9.87
N LYS A 22 11.25 10.68 10.37
CA LYS A 22 10.89 9.94 11.60
C LYS A 22 10.31 8.54 11.32
N GLN A 23 10.15 8.19 10.06
CA GLN A 23 9.52 6.95 9.63
C GLN A 23 10.35 6.30 8.54
N ASP A 24 10.56 5.00 8.66
CA ASP A 24 11.18 4.19 7.62
C ASP A 24 10.11 3.62 6.70
N TYR A 25 10.42 3.58 5.40
CA TYR A 25 9.51 3.05 4.38
C TYR A 25 10.11 1.81 3.74
N ILE A 26 9.40 0.69 3.84
CA ILE A 26 9.80 -0.58 3.22
C ILE A 26 8.91 -0.80 1.99
N ILE A 27 9.50 -0.71 0.81
CA ILE A 27 8.82 -0.96 -0.45
C ILE A 27 9.18 -2.37 -0.94
N LEU A 28 8.23 -3.29 -0.84
CA LEU A 28 8.44 -4.70 -1.19
C LEU A 28 8.46 -4.97 -2.70
N ASN A 29 7.94 -4.03 -3.52
CA ASN A 29 7.65 -4.16 -4.96
C ASN A 29 6.62 -5.25 -5.34
N SER A 30 6.43 -6.26 -4.50
CA SER A 30 5.44 -7.32 -4.66
C SER A 30 5.16 -7.98 -3.31
N VAL A 31 3.92 -8.46 -3.12
CA VAL A 31 3.55 -9.27 -1.95
C VAL A 31 4.37 -10.56 -1.83
N ALA A 32 4.94 -11.07 -2.92
CA ALA A 32 5.82 -12.24 -2.90
C ALA A 32 7.11 -12.01 -2.11
N ASN A 33 7.51 -10.75 -1.90
CA ASN A 33 8.71 -10.39 -1.13
C ASN A 33 8.43 -10.15 0.36
N VAL A 34 7.18 -10.29 0.81
CA VAL A 34 6.81 -10.15 2.24
C VAL A 34 7.68 -11.06 3.10
N SER A 35 7.79 -12.34 2.73
CA SER A 35 8.60 -13.32 3.47
C SER A 35 10.07 -12.92 3.65
N LYS A 36 10.67 -12.25 2.66
CA LYS A 36 12.06 -11.77 2.71
C LYS A 36 12.21 -10.50 3.55
N GLY A 37 11.16 -9.69 3.63
CA GLY A 37 11.15 -8.45 4.39
C GLY A 37 10.71 -8.62 5.83
N ILE A 38 10.12 -9.77 6.20
CA ILE A 38 9.51 -9.96 7.52
C ILE A 38 10.50 -9.79 8.67
N ASP A 39 11.72 -10.31 8.54
CA ASP A 39 12.74 -10.17 9.59
C ASP A 39 13.06 -8.69 9.87
N ILE A 40 13.10 -7.87 8.82
CA ILE A 40 13.31 -6.42 8.95
C ILE A 40 12.07 -5.77 9.54
N ILE A 41 10.88 -6.13 9.05
CA ILE A 41 9.60 -5.57 9.49
C ILE A 41 9.37 -5.86 10.97
N SER A 42 9.72 -7.06 11.47
CA SER A 42 9.45 -7.49 12.85
C SER A 42 10.10 -6.59 13.90
N ASP A 43 11.27 -6.03 13.59
CA ASP A 43 12.05 -5.18 14.51
C ASP A 43 11.40 -3.81 14.79
N TYR A 44 10.45 -3.40 13.96
CA TYR A 44 9.74 -2.12 14.14
C TYR A 44 8.65 -2.21 15.21
N LYS A 45 8.57 -1.18 16.05
CA LYS A 45 7.58 -1.10 17.15
C LYS A 45 6.14 -0.99 16.64
N GLU A 46 5.93 -0.16 15.63
CA GLU A 46 4.63 0.06 14.99
C GLU A 46 4.77 -0.15 13.49
N LYS A 47 3.85 -0.90 12.90
CA LYS A 47 3.86 -1.23 11.47
C LYS A 47 2.55 -0.75 10.85
N TYR A 48 2.66 0.05 9.80
CA TYR A 48 1.51 0.55 9.04
C TYR A 48 1.53 -0.06 7.65
N CYS A 49 0.58 -0.94 7.37
CA CYS A 49 0.51 -1.67 6.10
C CYS A 49 -0.35 -0.89 5.09
N TYR A 50 0.28 -0.45 4.01
CA TYR A 50 -0.37 0.17 2.86
C TYR A 50 -0.33 -0.80 1.68
N LEU A 51 -1.22 -1.79 1.69
CA LEU A 51 -1.29 -2.86 0.68
C LEU A 51 -2.42 -2.61 -0.32
N ASP A 52 -2.38 -3.33 -1.43
CA ASP A 52 -3.40 -3.28 -2.48
C ASP A 52 -4.75 -3.82 -1.94
N ASN A 53 -5.86 -3.24 -2.39
CA ASN A 53 -7.22 -3.66 -2.05
C ASN A 53 -7.65 -4.88 -2.89
N ASP A 54 -6.80 -5.90 -2.95
CA ASP A 54 -7.08 -7.17 -3.60
C ASP A 54 -6.81 -8.35 -2.66
N LYS A 55 -7.07 -9.57 -3.14
CA LYS A 55 -6.86 -10.79 -2.34
C LYS A 55 -5.40 -10.97 -1.94
N ALA A 56 -4.48 -10.58 -2.81
CA ALA A 56 -3.05 -10.76 -2.58
C ALA A 56 -2.55 -9.81 -1.47
N GLY A 57 -3.03 -8.56 -1.47
CA GLY A 57 -2.80 -7.60 -0.40
C GLY A 57 -3.40 -8.05 0.94
N ALA A 58 -4.63 -8.58 0.93
CA ALA A 58 -5.26 -9.12 2.14
C ALA A 58 -4.47 -10.31 2.73
N SER A 59 -4.06 -11.27 1.89
CA SER A 59 -3.24 -12.40 2.35
C SER A 59 -1.86 -11.95 2.86
N ALA A 60 -1.24 -10.96 2.22
CA ALA A 60 0.01 -10.38 2.70
C ALA A 60 -0.13 -9.72 4.08
N TYR A 61 -1.24 -9.01 4.31
CA TYR A 61 -1.54 -8.43 5.62
C TYR A 61 -1.65 -9.50 6.71
N GLU A 62 -2.35 -10.59 6.43
CA GLU A 62 -2.48 -11.71 7.36
C GLU A 62 -1.12 -12.35 7.64
N GLU A 63 -0.28 -12.56 6.63
CA GLU A 63 1.08 -13.09 6.82
C GLU A 63 1.92 -12.17 7.72
N ILE A 64 1.88 -10.85 7.48
CA ILE A 64 2.61 -9.89 8.31
C ILE A 64 2.08 -9.90 9.75
N CYS A 65 0.77 -9.91 9.96
CA CYS A 65 0.17 -10.00 11.30
C CYS A 65 0.61 -11.27 12.04
N ASN A 66 0.56 -12.42 11.34
CA ASN A 66 0.90 -13.72 11.93
C ASN A 66 2.38 -13.80 12.34
N LYS A 67 3.30 -13.19 11.57
CA LYS A 67 4.74 -13.25 11.88
C LYS A 67 5.25 -12.08 12.72
N CYS A 68 4.63 -10.89 12.64
CA CYS A 68 5.13 -9.66 13.28
C CYS A 68 4.33 -9.24 14.53
N GLY A 69 3.24 -9.92 14.88
CA GLY A 69 2.45 -9.71 16.09
C GLY A 69 1.40 -8.59 16.00
N LEU A 70 0.89 -8.17 17.17
CA LEU A 70 -0.30 -7.31 17.32
C LEU A 70 -0.12 -5.83 16.95
N ASN A 71 1.10 -5.37 16.65
CA ASN A 71 1.40 -3.96 16.37
C ASN A 71 1.37 -3.63 14.87
N VAL A 72 0.52 -4.33 14.13
CA VAL A 72 0.34 -4.14 12.68
C VAL A 72 -1.03 -3.51 12.46
N SER A 73 -1.05 -2.38 11.76
CA SER A 73 -2.28 -1.65 11.43
C SER A 73 -2.52 -1.66 9.93
N ASP A 74 -3.67 -2.14 9.52
CA ASP A 74 -4.13 -2.04 8.14
C ASP A 74 -4.54 -0.58 7.81
N ARG A 75 -3.83 0.03 6.84
CA ARG A 75 -4.15 1.36 6.34
C ARG A 75 -4.92 1.33 5.01
N SER A 76 -5.14 0.15 4.42
CA SER A 76 -5.98 -0.03 3.23
C SER A 76 -7.41 0.51 3.42
N VAL A 77 -7.87 0.49 4.67
CA VAL A 77 -9.16 1.04 5.10
C VAL A 77 -9.38 2.50 4.70
N HIS A 78 -8.32 3.30 4.57
CA HIS A 78 -8.39 4.72 4.21
C HIS A 78 -8.62 4.96 2.73
N TYR A 79 -8.46 3.94 1.88
CA TYR A 79 -8.58 4.06 0.43
C TYR A 79 -9.34 2.90 -0.21
N ARG A 80 -10.35 2.35 0.47
CA ARG A 80 -11.16 1.21 0.00
C ARG A 80 -11.86 1.39 -1.36
N GLU A 81 -12.08 2.63 -1.79
CA GLU A 81 -12.65 2.94 -3.12
C GLU A 81 -11.61 2.88 -4.28
N TYR A 82 -10.35 2.60 -3.95
CA TYR A 82 -9.20 2.65 -4.86
C TYR A 82 -8.51 1.29 -4.89
N LYS A 83 -7.83 0.98 -5.99
CA LYS A 83 -7.16 -0.31 -6.14
C LYS A 83 -5.95 -0.44 -5.22
N ASP A 84 -5.18 0.64 -5.15
CA ASP A 84 -3.95 0.72 -4.39
C ASP A 84 -3.75 2.15 -3.89
N LEU A 85 -2.69 2.35 -3.11
CA LEU A 85 -2.36 3.67 -2.58
C LEU A 85 -2.00 4.67 -3.69
N ASN A 86 -1.41 4.23 -4.80
CA ASN A 86 -1.03 5.13 -5.89
C ASN A 86 -2.28 5.66 -6.60
N ASP A 87 -3.26 4.80 -6.87
CA ASP A 87 -4.56 5.14 -7.42
C ASP A 87 -5.29 6.14 -6.51
N TYR A 88 -5.22 5.98 -5.19
CA TYR A 88 -5.71 6.97 -4.22
C TYR A 88 -5.03 8.33 -4.36
N LEU A 89 -3.70 8.35 -4.41
CA LEU A 89 -2.92 9.59 -4.50
C LEU A 89 -3.18 10.38 -5.79
N VAL A 90 -3.50 9.70 -6.89
CA VAL A 90 -3.85 10.36 -8.17
C VAL A 90 -5.36 10.57 -8.35
N GLY A 91 -6.19 10.12 -7.40
CA GLY A 91 -7.64 10.26 -7.45
C GLY A 91 -8.36 9.32 -8.43
N LYS A 92 -7.73 8.21 -8.82
CA LYS A 92 -8.30 7.23 -9.76
C LYS A 92 -9.09 6.14 -9.03
N LYS A 93 -10.39 6.32 -8.91
CA LYS A 93 -11.29 5.33 -8.28
C LYS A 93 -11.31 4.01 -9.05
N GLN A 94 -11.55 2.90 -8.36
CA GLN A 94 -11.86 1.63 -9.00
C GLN A 94 -13.12 1.79 -9.85
N VAL A 95 -12.97 1.75 -11.16
CA VAL A 95 -14.10 1.61 -12.07
C VAL A 95 -14.62 0.19 -11.88
N GLN A 96 -15.86 0.03 -11.44
CA GLN A 96 -16.54 -1.26 -11.55
C GLN A 96 -16.63 -1.59 -13.04
N GLU A 97 -15.73 -2.45 -13.53
CA GLU A 97 -15.91 -3.13 -14.81
C GLU A 97 -17.10 -4.08 -14.66
N LYS A 98 -18.31 -3.52 -14.73
CA LYS A 98 -19.49 -4.30 -15.08
C LYS A 98 -19.23 -4.84 -16.48
N GLN A 99 -18.96 -6.15 -16.55
CA GLN A 99 -18.92 -6.99 -17.75
C GLN A 99 -19.66 -6.37 -18.96
N GLN A 100 -18.96 -5.56 -19.75
CA GLN A 100 -19.40 -5.14 -21.08
C GLN A 100 -18.80 -6.05 -22.16
N ASN A 101 -18.65 -7.35 -21.87
CA ASN A 101 -18.14 -8.33 -22.82
C ASN A 101 -19.23 -9.27 -23.40
N TRP A 102 -20.51 -8.90 -23.33
CA TRP A 102 -21.61 -9.74 -23.86
C TRP A 102 -22.24 -9.26 -25.18
N ARG A 103 -21.76 -8.18 -25.81
CA ARG A 103 -22.44 -7.60 -27.01
C ARG A 103 -21.62 -7.50 -28.30
N MET A 104 -20.47 -8.15 -28.39
CA MET A 104 -19.75 -8.32 -29.67
C MET A 104 -19.74 -9.78 -30.12
N LYS A 105 -20.92 -10.31 -30.43
CA LYS A 105 -21.10 -11.36 -31.44
C LYS A 105 -22.19 -10.88 -32.38
N ARG A 106 -21.77 -10.23 -33.47
CA ARG A 106 -22.52 -10.11 -34.71
C ARG A 106 -21.87 -11.02 -35.72
#